data_AF-A0A2V8XYD2-F1
#
_entry.id   AF-A0A2V8XYD2-F1
#
_cell.length_a   1.000
_cell.length_b   1.000
_cell.length_c   1.000
_cell.angle_alpha   90.00
_cell.angle_beta   90.00
_cell.angle_gamma   90.00
#
_symmetry.space_group_name_H-M   'P 1'
#
loop_
_entity.id
_entity.type
_entity.pdbx_description
1 polymer ?
#
loop_
_entity_poly.entity_id
_entity_poly.type
_entity_poly.pdbx_seq_one_letter_code
_entity_poly.pdbx_strand_id
1 'polypeptide(L)'
;MRKNSFFGISFLVAVAAVFAGVRLLPHARVWLKAHAVVVPFHVMRTYAGAQSGTQITYYGGPVMGGSTNAYVVYYGNWASSSQNIVNTWLQHLGGSELYNINTTYFDTTGAEVRNIVNYNPATNSYLDNYSLGTNLTDANIQTVISKSLAINGGTLPTDDNGAYFVLTSPDVSETAFGATFCGSFCGYHNPSTTIISGHTIKYSFVGSPAACPSACDGNIINGDSTTPNGDVGADGAINVMFHELSETVSDPVITAWGEDESENGDQCNFNFGTFSSLPQAGNGAHYNVTFCSRTSRNVFPVVMLTAISIVRLLTHNSRERSPSGHEGARLS
;
A
#
# COMPACT_ATOMS: atom_id res chain seq x y z
N MET A 1 18.30 -25.86 -67.83
CA MET A 1 16.93 -25.85 -67.26
C MET A 1 16.84 -26.85 -66.11
N ARG A 2 16.83 -26.38 -64.86
CA ARG A 2 15.92 -26.82 -63.77
C ARG A 2 16.20 -25.97 -62.53
N LYS A 3 15.12 -25.64 -61.82
CA LYS A 3 14.92 -24.47 -60.97
C LYS A 3 15.55 -24.63 -59.59
N ASN A 4 16.11 -23.53 -59.07
CA ASN A 4 16.38 -23.30 -57.66
C ASN A 4 15.05 -23.08 -56.92
N SER A 5 14.90 -23.73 -55.77
CA SER A 5 13.89 -23.39 -54.77
C SER A 5 14.58 -23.38 -53.40
N PHE A 6 14.77 -22.18 -52.86
CA PHE A 6 15.16 -21.94 -51.47
C PHE A 6 13.96 -22.22 -50.56
N PHE A 7 14.14 -23.02 -49.52
CA PHE A 7 13.25 -23.07 -48.37
C PHE A 7 14.09 -22.75 -47.13
N GLY A 8 13.81 -21.60 -46.52
CA GLY A 8 14.40 -21.18 -45.25
C GLY A 8 13.76 -21.94 -44.10
N ILE A 9 14.59 -22.50 -43.23
CA ILE A 9 14.18 -23.10 -41.96
C ILE A 9 14.43 -22.06 -40.88
N SER A 10 13.34 -21.55 -40.28
CA SER A 10 13.38 -20.71 -39.08
C SER A 10 13.92 -21.52 -37.90
N PHE A 11 14.99 -21.02 -37.28
CA PHE A 11 15.53 -21.54 -36.03
C PHE A 11 14.73 -20.94 -34.86
N LEU A 12 13.79 -21.72 -34.30
CA LEU A 12 13.23 -21.52 -32.97
C LEU A 12 14.00 -22.48 -32.04
N VAL A 13 14.97 -21.96 -31.28
CA VAL A 13 15.58 -22.72 -30.18
C VAL A 13 14.68 -22.58 -28.96
N ALA A 14 13.84 -23.58 -28.73
CA ALA A 14 13.26 -23.81 -27.41
C ALA A 14 14.35 -24.45 -26.53
N VAL A 15 14.91 -23.69 -25.59
CA VAL A 15 15.74 -24.28 -24.53
C VAL A 15 14.80 -24.89 -23.50
N ALA A 16 14.64 -26.21 -23.55
CA ALA A 16 14.04 -26.98 -22.47
C ALA A 16 15.05 -27.05 -21.31
N ALA A 17 14.75 -26.38 -20.20
CA ALA A 17 15.51 -26.53 -18.96
C ALA A 17 15.17 -27.88 -18.32
N VAL A 18 16.17 -28.76 -18.26
CA VAL A 18 16.15 -30.02 -17.52
C VAL A 18 16.24 -29.69 -16.02
N PHE A 19 15.19 -30.00 -15.26
CA PHE A 19 15.22 -29.93 -13.81
C PHE A 19 16.04 -31.09 -13.24
N ALA A 20 17.31 -30.82 -12.94
CA ALA A 20 18.13 -31.67 -12.09
C ALA A 20 18.50 -30.91 -10.82
N GLY A 21 17.75 -31.16 -9.74
CA GLY A 21 18.29 -31.36 -8.40
C GLY A 21 19.13 -30.27 -7.72
N VAL A 22 19.00 -28.99 -8.06
CA VAL A 22 19.54 -27.91 -7.22
C VAL A 22 18.46 -27.48 -6.22
N ARG A 23 18.68 -27.75 -4.93
CA ARG A 23 17.93 -27.06 -3.86
C ARG A 23 18.21 -25.57 -4.00
N LEU A 24 17.24 -24.85 -4.57
CA LEU A 24 17.23 -23.39 -4.53
C LEU A 24 17.28 -22.97 -3.05
N LEU A 25 18.20 -22.06 -2.73
CA LEU A 25 18.22 -21.37 -1.45
C LEU A 25 16.83 -20.75 -1.19
N PRO A 26 16.37 -20.63 0.07
CA PRO A 26 15.05 -20.09 0.40
C PRO A 26 14.77 -18.69 -0.17
N HIS A 27 15.79 -17.96 -0.63
CA HIS A 27 15.67 -16.66 -1.28
C HIS A 27 15.04 -16.66 -2.70
N ALA A 28 14.78 -17.82 -3.31
CA ALA A 28 14.32 -17.88 -4.71
C ALA A 28 12.79 -18.03 -4.90
N ARG A 29 11.97 -17.81 -3.86
CA ARG A 29 10.50 -18.00 -3.93
C ARG A 29 9.66 -16.72 -3.99
N VAL A 30 10.25 -15.53 -4.02
CA VAL A 30 9.49 -14.26 -3.94
C VAL A 30 9.05 -13.70 -5.31
N TRP A 31 9.50 -14.29 -6.42
CA TRP A 31 9.17 -13.77 -7.76
C TRP A 31 7.90 -14.43 -8.31
N LEU A 32 6.69 -13.93 -7.98
CA LEU A 32 5.56 -13.82 -8.92
C LEU A 32 4.23 -13.22 -8.40
N LYS A 33 4.13 -12.72 -7.16
CA LYS A 33 2.88 -12.13 -6.67
C LYS A 33 3.12 -10.68 -6.27
N ALA A 34 2.30 -9.78 -6.80
CA ALA A 34 2.15 -8.47 -6.16
C ALA A 34 1.50 -8.66 -4.80
N HIS A 35 1.90 -7.82 -3.85
CA HIS A 35 1.29 -7.71 -2.54
C HIS A 35 0.09 -6.76 -2.71
N ALA A 36 -1.10 -7.33 -2.58
CA ALA A 36 -2.34 -6.69 -2.93
C ALA A 36 -3.28 -6.75 -1.74
N VAL A 37 -4.00 -5.68 -1.43
CA VAL A 37 -5.10 -5.69 -0.46
C VAL A 37 -6.16 -6.66 -0.94
N VAL A 38 -6.11 -7.92 -0.47
CA VAL A 38 -7.01 -8.98 -0.94
C VAL A 38 -8.44 -8.70 -0.47
N VAL A 39 -9.43 -8.89 -1.35
CA VAL A 39 -10.84 -8.77 -0.94
C VAL A 39 -11.19 -9.84 0.12
N PRO A 40 -12.10 -9.56 1.05
CA PRO A 40 -12.62 -10.56 1.95
C PRO A 40 -13.58 -11.49 1.19
N PHE A 41 -13.04 -12.47 0.46
CA PHE A 41 -13.88 -13.56 -0.05
C PHE A 41 -14.33 -14.41 1.14
N HIS A 42 -15.65 -14.57 1.28
CA HIS A 42 -16.31 -15.44 2.26
C HIS A 42 -15.78 -16.89 2.16
N VAL A 43 -14.75 -17.21 2.93
CA VAL A 43 -14.87 -18.35 3.84
C VAL A 43 -15.16 -17.71 5.19
N MET A 44 -16.41 -17.77 5.62
CA MET A 44 -16.77 -17.75 7.04
C MET A 44 -16.05 -18.93 7.70
N ARG A 45 -14.74 -18.81 7.89
CA ARG A 45 -14.09 -19.50 8.99
C ARG A 45 -14.41 -18.58 10.16
N THR A 46 -15.35 -19.01 10.98
CA THR A 46 -15.59 -18.43 12.29
C THR A 46 -14.25 -18.29 13.01
N TYR A 47 -13.59 -17.15 12.90
CA TYR A 47 -12.55 -16.73 13.81
C TYR A 47 -13.23 -15.94 14.92
N ALA A 48 -14.11 -16.64 15.64
CA ALA A 48 -14.40 -16.30 17.02
C ALA A 48 -13.14 -16.63 17.82
N GLY A 49 -12.16 -15.74 17.78
CA GLY A 49 -10.87 -15.91 18.44
C GLY A 49 -9.88 -14.88 17.93
N ALA A 50 -9.33 -14.09 18.84
CA ALA A 50 -8.21 -13.19 18.57
C ALA A 50 -7.15 -13.93 17.73
N GLN A 51 -6.80 -13.37 16.57
CA GLN A 51 -5.60 -13.78 15.84
C GLN A 51 -4.42 -13.59 16.80
N SER A 52 -3.86 -14.69 17.28
CA SER A 52 -2.60 -14.71 18.03
C SER A 52 -1.53 -14.16 17.10
N GLY A 53 -0.92 -13.03 17.49
CA GLY A 53 -0.01 -12.24 16.66
C GLY A 53 0.92 -13.08 15.78
N THR A 54 0.65 -13.02 14.48
CA THR A 54 1.55 -13.42 13.40
C THR A 54 2.72 -12.45 13.38
N GLN A 55 3.92 -13.01 13.47
CA GLN A 55 5.15 -12.24 13.57
C GLN A 55 5.68 -11.96 12.17
N ILE A 56 5.61 -10.71 11.74
CA ILE A 56 6.26 -10.26 10.51
C ILE A 56 7.77 -10.36 10.68
N THR A 57 8.41 -10.93 9.66
CA THR A 57 9.84 -11.18 9.61
C THR A 57 10.54 -10.09 8.83
N TYR A 58 11.71 -9.69 9.31
CA TYR A 58 12.59 -8.81 8.57
C TYR A 58 13.61 -9.62 7.76
N TYR A 59 13.64 -9.41 6.44
CA TYR A 59 14.46 -10.12 5.46
C TYR A 59 15.74 -9.37 5.05
N GLY A 60 16.02 -8.20 5.64
CA GLY A 60 17.29 -7.49 5.49
C GLY A 60 17.30 -6.34 4.47
N GLY A 61 16.19 -6.10 3.77
CA GLY A 61 16.01 -5.00 2.83
C GLY A 61 15.89 -3.61 3.49
N PRO A 62 15.91 -2.53 2.70
CA PRO A 62 15.79 -1.17 3.22
C PRO A 62 14.35 -0.83 3.63
N VAL A 63 14.19 0.14 4.52
CA VAL A 63 12.90 0.81 4.78
C VAL A 63 12.96 2.26 4.25
N MET A 64 11.81 2.93 4.15
CA MET A 64 11.77 4.37 3.86
C MET A 64 12.08 5.20 5.12
N GLY A 65 13.37 5.27 5.50
CA GLY A 65 13.80 5.95 6.73
C GLY A 65 13.86 7.49 6.68
N GLY A 66 13.50 8.08 5.54
CA GLY A 66 13.41 9.53 5.34
C GLY A 66 12.03 10.11 5.66
N SER A 67 11.79 11.35 5.24
CA SER A 67 10.42 11.85 5.09
C SER A 67 9.79 11.25 3.84
N THR A 68 8.56 10.73 3.94
CA THR A 68 7.83 10.19 2.78
C THR A 68 7.03 11.31 2.12
N ASN A 69 7.17 11.47 0.80
CA ASN A 69 6.29 12.37 0.04
C ASN A 69 5.16 11.55 -0.60
N ALA A 70 3.91 11.92 -0.36
CA ALA A 70 2.78 11.27 -1.01
C ALA A 70 2.44 11.99 -2.32
N TYR A 71 2.14 11.25 -3.38
CA TYR A 71 1.70 11.79 -4.66
C TYR A 71 0.44 11.06 -5.12
N VAL A 72 -0.58 11.80 -5.55
CA VAL A 72 -1.88 11.21 -5.92
C VAL A 72 -2.23 11.55 -7.36
N VAL A 73 -2.51 10.53 -8.17
CA VAL A 73 -3.15 10.66 -9.46
C VAL A 73 -4.62 10.29 -9.32
N TYR A 74 -5.52 11.27 -9.42
CA TYR A 74 -6.95 11.02 -9.50
C TYR A 74 -7.30 10.65 -10.93
N TYR A 75 -7.51 9.36 -11.17
CA TYR A 75 -7.80 8.79 -12.48
C TYR A 75 -9.31 8.60 -12.67
N GLY A 76 -9.88 9.29 -13.66
CA GLY A 76 -11.30 9.23 -13.99
C GLY A 76 -12.12 10.34 -13.32
N ASN A 77 -13.43 10.11 -13.17
CA ASN A 77 -14.37 11.13 -12.72
C ASN A 77 -14.42 11.24 -11.19
N TRP A 78 -13.68 12.21 -10.64
CA TRP A 78 -13.64 12.51 -9.21
C TRP A 78 -14.33 13.82 -8.89
N ALA A 79 -15.33 13.79 -8.00
CA ALA A 79 -15.90 15.00 -7.44
C ALA A 79 -14.88 15.72 -6.53
N SER A 80 -14.88 17.07 -6.55
CA SER A 80 -13.97 17.86 -5.72
C SER A 80 -14.16 17.61 -4.21
N SER A 81 -15.37 17.26 -3.78
CA SER A 81 -15.66 16.86 -2.39
C SER A 81 -14.94 15.58 -2.00
N SER A 82 -14.95 14.57 -2.87
CA SER A 82 -14.27 13.28 -2.67
C SER A 82 -12.75 13.46 -2.62
N GLN A 83 -12.20 14.27 -3.55
CA GLN A 83 -10.78 14.63 -3.54
C GLN A 83 -10.40 15.37 -2.25
N ASN A 84 -11.27 16.26 -1.74
CA ASN A 84 -11.00 17.01 -0.52
C ASN A 84 -10.88 16.10 0.71
N ILE A 85 -11.65 15.01 0.78
CA ILE A 85 -11.57 14.02 1.86
C ILE A 85 -10.17 13.35 1.85
N VAL A 86 -9.76 12.80 0.71
CA VAL A 86 -8.43 12.17 0.54
C VAL A 86 -7.29 13.16 0.79
N ASN A 87 -7.39 14.36 0.22
CA ASN A 87 -6.38 15.40 0.37
C ASN A 87 -6.23 15.84 1.82
N THR A 88 -7.34 16.05 2.53
CA THR A 88 -7.33 16.45 3.94
C THR A 88 -6.71 15.36 4.80
N TRP A 89 -7.02 14.09 4.53
CA TRP A 89 -6.40 12.97 5.22
C TRP A 89 -4.87 12.97 5.06
N LEU A 90 -4.36 12.99 3.82
CA LEU A 90 -2.92 12.98 3.56
C LEU A 90 -2.19 14.19 4.19
N GLN A 91 -2.80 15.38 4.18
CA GLN A 91 -2.25 16.59 4.81
C GLN A 91 -2.04 16.43 6.33
N HIS A 92 -2.79 15.55 6.99
CA HIS A 92 -2.75 15.38 8.45
C HIS A 92 -2.21 13.99 8.86
N LEU A 93 -1.81 13.15 7.91
CA LEU A 93 -1.31 11.81 8.18
C LEU A 93 0.06 11.85 8.87
N GLY A 94 0.97 12.69 8.38
CA GLY A 94 2.29 12.88 8.99
C GLY A 94 2.18 13.47 10.40
N GLY A 95 2.87 12.87 11.37
CA GLY A 95 2.83 13.26 12.78
C GLY A 95 1.60 12.76 13.54
N SER A 96 0.68 12.04 12.88
CA SER A 96 -0.50 11.46 13.54
C SER A 96 -0.14 10.22 14.35
N GLU A 97 -1.00 9.87 15.31
CA GLU A 97 -0.90 8.59 16.03
C GLU A 97 -1.09 7.39 15.08
N LEU A 98 -1.92 7.56 14.05
CA LEU A 98 -2.15 6.53 13.03
C LEU A 98 -0.86 6.18 12.30
N TYR A 99 -0.16 7.18 11.75
CA TYR A 99 1.08 6.95 11.01
C TYR A 99 2.29 6.66 11.93
N ASN A 100 2.19 7.00 13.23
CA ASN A 100 3.19 6.63 14.22
C ASN A 100 3.40 5.12 14.33
N ILE A 101 2.41 4.32 13.92
CA ILE A 101 2.52 2.87 13.93
C ILE A 101 3.63 2.39 13.00
N ASN A 102 3.85 3.07 11.87
CA ASN A 102 4.87 2.66 10.92
C ASN A 102 6.29 2.87 11.45
N THR A 103 6.48 3.69 12.49
CA THR A 103 7.82 3.92 13.07
C THR A 103 8.38 2.71 13.82
N THR A 104 7.62 1.61 13.93
CA THR A 104 8.14 0.36 14.49
C THR A 104 8.97 -0.45 13.50
N TYR A 105 8.96 -0.08 12.20
CA TYR A 105 9.71 -0.76 11.15
C TYR A 105 11.06 -0.07 10.90
N PHE A 106 12.12 -0.86 10.86
CA PHE A 106 13.51 -0.40 10.75
C PHE A 106 14.35 -1.34 9.89
N ASP A 107 15.52 -0.88 9.44
CA ASP A 107 16.45 -1.70 8.66
C ASP A 107 17.78 -2.01 9.39
N THR A 108 18.63 -2.80 8.74
CA THR A 108 19.95 -3.20 9.26
C THR A 108 20.92 -2.04 9.48
N THR A 109 20.69 -0.88 8.86
CA THR A 109 21.51 0.33 9.04
C THR A 109 21.08 1.12 10.29
N GLY A 110 19.96 0.74 10.91
CA GLY A 110 19.34 1.46 12.00
C GLY A 110 18.45 2.62 11.54
N ALA A 111 18.15 2.72 10.24
CA ALA A 111 17.13 3.63 9.76
C ALA A 111 15.75 3.09 10.14
N GLU A 112 14.87 3.96 10.63
CA GLU A 112 13.49 3.64 10.98
C GLU A 112 12.55 4.50 10.15
N VAL A 113 11.38 3.97 9.79
CA VAL A 113 10.34 4.79 9.16
C VAL A 113 10.02 5.95 10.10
N ARG A 114 10.06 7.17 9.58
CA ARG A 114 9.78 8.36 10.38
C ARG A 114 8.31 8.71 10.29
N ASN A 115 7.74 9.22 11.38
CA ASN A 115 6.36 9.73 11.40
C ASN A 115 6.24 11.08 10.65
N ILE A 116 6.60 11.11 9.38
CA ILE A 116 6.64 12.28 8.51
C ILE A 116 6.10 11.87 7.13
N VAL A 117 4.92 12.38 6.80
CA VAL A 117 4.35 12.33 5.45
C VAL A 117 4.13 13.76 4.99
N ASN A 118 4.71 14.12 3.85
CA ASN A 118 4.50 15.42 3.23
C ASN A 118 3.47 15.27 2.12
N TYR A 119 2.46 16.15 2.14
CA TYR A 119 1.47 16.22 1.08
C TYR A 119 0.94 17.64 0.92
N ASN A 120 1.05 18.18 -0.30
CA ASN A 120 0.40 19.41 -0.72
C ASN A 120 -0.41 19.13 -1.99
N PRO A 121 -1.76 19.14 -1.94
CA PRO A 121 -2.58 18.80 -3.10
C PRO A 121 -2.36 19.73 -4.30
N ALA A 122 -1.89 20.97 -4.09
CA ALA A 122 -1.60 21.88 -5.19
C ALA A 122 -0.38 21.46 -6.05
N THR A 123 0.55 20.70 -5.47
CA THR A 123 1.80 20.29 -6.14
C THR A 123 2.00 18.78 -6.18
N ASN A 124 1.21 18.02 -5.40
CA ASN A 124 1.35 16.58 -5.24
C ASN A 124 0.09 15.83 -5.68
N SER A 125 -0.84 16.50 -6.36
CA SER A 125 -1.94 15.84 -7.06
C SER A 125 -1.88 16.08 -8.56
N TYR A 126 -2.39 15.11 -9.32
CA TYR A 126 -2.54 15.17 -10.77
C TYR A 126 -3.91 14.62 -11.16
N LEU A 127 -4.61 15.29 -12.07
CA LEU A 127 -5.90 14.84 -12.60
C LEU A 127 -5.66 14.16 -13.94
N ASP A 128 -6.04 12.89 -14.04
CA ASP A 128 -6.00 12.13 -15.28
C ASP A 128 -7.44 11.79 -15.71
N ASN A 129 -7.91 12.42 -16.78
CA ASN A 129 -9.27 12.21 -17.29
C ASN A 129 -9.33 11.02 -18.25
N TYR A 130 -9.19 9.81 -17.70
CA TYR A 130 -9.29 8.53 -18.42
C TYR A 130 -8.28 8.39 -19.59
N SER A 131 -7.03 8.79 -19.40
CA SER A 131 -6.03 8.85 -20.48
C SER A 131 -5.68 7.49 -21.12
N LEU A 132 -6.12 6.39 -20.52
CA LEU A 132 -6.01 5.01 -21.02
C LEU A 132 -7.36 4.26 -21.01
N GLY A 133 -8.49 4.96 -20.88
CA GLY A 133 -9.83 4.36 -20.80
C GLY A 133 -10.21 3.85 -19.42
N THR A 134 -11.24 3.01 -19.33
CA THR A 134 -11.82 2.54 -18.05
C THR A 134 -11.45 1.11 -17.68
N ASN A 135 -10.65 0.40 -18.49
CA ASN A 135 -10.21 -0.95 -18.19
C ASN A 135 -8.69 -0.96 -18.19
N LEU A 136 -8.10 -1.00 -17.00
CA LEU A 136 -6.66 -0.86 -16.79
C LEU A 136 -6.02 -2.20 -16.48
N THR A 137 -4.71 -2.23 -16.69
CA THR A 137 -3.78 -3.27 -16.23
C THR A 137 -2.69 -2.61 -15.39
N ASP A 138 -1.91 -3.39 -14.66
CA ASP A 138 -0.74 -2.88 -13.93
C ASP A 138 0.22 -2.06 -14.83
N ALA A 139 0.46 -2.51 -16.06
CA ALA A 139 1.26 -1.76 -17.03
C ALA A 139 0.62 -0.39 -17.37
N ASN A 140 -0.71 -0.29 -17.37
CA ASN A 140 -1.40 0.98 -17.52
C ASN A 140 -1.24 1.87 -16.27
N ILE A 141 -1.27 1.31 -15.06
CA ILE A 141 -1.01 2.08 -13.82
C ILE A 141 0.39 2.71 -13.86
N GLN A 142 1.41 1.92 -14.21
CA GLN A 142 2.77 2.43 -14.40
C GLN A 142 2.84 3.52 -15.48
N THR A 143 2.09 3.37 -16.58
CA THR A 143 2.00 4.38 -17.65
C THR A 143 1.31 5.67 -17.18
N VAL A 144 0.23 5.57 -16.39
CA VAL A 144 -0.47 6.73 -15.80
C VAL A 144 0.48 7.52 -14.91
N ILE A 145 1.24 6.84 -14.06
CA ILE A 145 2.25 7.49 -13.23
C ILE A 145 3.30 8.16 -14.10
N SER A 146 3.87 7.43 -15.07
CA SER A 146 4.86 7.99 -15.99
C SER A 146 4.37 9.27 -16.68
N LYS A 147 3.12 9.30 -17.16
CA LYS A 147 2.48 10.50 -17.74
C LYS A 147 2.29 11.64 -16.74
N SER A 148 2.00 11.33 -15.48
CA SER A 148 1.81 12.33 -14.43
C SER A 148 3.10 13.04 -14.00
N LEU A 149 4.27 12.46 -14.32
CA LEU A 149 5.57 13.05 -14.01
C LEU A 149 5.88 14.26 -14.91
N ALA A 150 6.44 15.31 -14.31
CA ALA A 150 6.82 16.55 -14.98
C ALA A 150 7.81 16.34 -16.13
N ILE A 151 8.70 15.35 -16.00
CA ILE A 151 9.64 14.97 -17.06
C ILE A 151 8.95 14.48 -18.34
N ASN A 152 7.71 13.99 -18.23
CA ASN A 152 6.89 13.50 -19.33
C ASN A 152 5.69 14.40 -19.63
N GLY A 153 5.72 15.66 -19.17
CA GLY A 153 4.68 16.65 -19.43
C GLY A 153 3.55 16.72 -18.41
N GLY A 154 3.61 15.93 -17.34
CA GLY A 154 2.73 16.07 -16.17
C GLY A 154 3.19 17.18 -15.21
N THR A 155 2.87 17.03 -13.92
CA THR A 155 3.22 18.02 -12.88
C THR A 155 3.91 17.43 -11.66
N LEU A 156 3.84 16.11 -11.47
CA LEU A 156 4.42 15.46 -10.30
C LEU A 156 5.93 15.32 -10.47
N PRO A 157 6.74 15.47 -9.41
CA PRO A 157 8.18 15.28 -9.50
C PRO A 157 8.52 13.80 -9.67
N THR A 158 9.74 13.50 -10.14
CA THR A 158 10.36 12.19 -9.97
C THR A 158 11.04 12.13 -8.59
N ASP A 159 10.65 11.19 -7.75
CA ASP A 159 11.05 11.16 -6.33
C ASP A 159 11.21 9.71 -5.83
N ASP A 160 12.45 9.31 -5.52
CA ASP A 160 12.74 7.99 -4.93
C ASP A 160 12.27 7.88 -3.47
N ASN A 161 11.93 8.98 -2.79
CA ASN A 161 11.28 8.95 -1.47
C ASN A 161 9.76 9.14 -1.58
N GLY A 162 9.22 9.07 -2.79
CA GLY A 162 7.81 9.20 -3.09
C GLY A 162 7.03 7.90 -3.00
N ALA A 163 5.81 7.98 -2.50
CA ALA A 163 4.76 6.97 -2.66
C ALA A 163 3.71 7.51 -3.63
N TYR A 164 3.56 6.88 -4.80
CA TYR A 164 2.69 7.34 -5.89
C TYR A 164 1.42 6.50 -5.96
N PHE A 165 0.27 7.10 -5.68
CA PHE A 165 -1.02 6.44 -5.70
C PHE A 165 -1.79 6.78 -6.98
N VAL A 166 -2.31 5.79 -7.68
CA VAL A 166 -3.35 5.97 -8.71
C VAL A 166 -4.69 5.59 -8.10
N LEU A 167 -5.52 6.60 -7.83
CA LEU A 167 -6.86 6.44 -7.29
C LEU A 167 -7.87 6.50 -8.43
N THR A 168 -8.58 5.40 -8.68
CA THR A 168 -9.54 5.36 -9.80
C THR A 168 -10.95 5.71 -9.36
N SER A 169 -11.73 6.31 -10.27
CA SER A 169 -13.17 6.52 -10.07
C SER A 169 -13.95 5.19 -10.14
N PRO A 170 -15.21 5.12 -9.65
CA PRO A 170 -15.95 3.85 -9.47
C PRO A 170 -16.26 3.10 -10.77
N ASP A 171 -16.19 3.75 -11.92
CA ASP A 171 -16.47 3.20 -13.24
C ASP A 171 -15.22 2.59 -13.92
N VAL A 172 -14.07 2.57 -13.24
CA VAL A 172 -12.81 2.03 -13.76
C VAL A 172 -12.56 0.64 -13.17
N SER A 173 -12.30 -0.32 -14.05
CA SER A 173 -11.86 -1.67 -13.70
C SER A 173 -10.35 -1.80 -13.83
N GLU A 174 -9.79 -2.79 -13.13
CA GLU A 174 -8.38 -3.12 -13.21
C GLU A 174 -8.19 -4.65 -13.18
N THR A 175 -7.28 -5.15 -14.02
CA THR A 175 -6.82 -6.54 -13.98
C THR A 175 -5.29 -6.60 -13.88
N ALA A 176 -4.80 -7.21 -12.81
CA ALA A 176 -3.38 -7.43 -12.58
C ALA A 176 -3.15 -8.79 -11.90
N PHE A 177 -1.97 -9.36 -12.15
CA PHE A 177 -1.50 -10.59 -11.48
C PHE A 177 -2.46 -11.79 -11.62
N GLY A 178 -3.24 -11.85 -12.71
CA GLY A 178 -4.24 -12.91 -12.94
C GLY A 178 -5.53 -12.75 -12.13
N ALA A 179 -5.74 -11.57 -11.54
CA ALA A 179 -6.82 -11.21 -10.64
C ALA A 179 -7.48 -9.89 -11.08
N THR A 180 -8.62 -9.54 -10.50
CA THR A 180 -9.38 -8.34 -10.88
C THR A 180 -9.78 -7.53 -9.65
N PHE A 181 -9.72 -6.21 -9.76
CA PHE A 181 -10.27 -5.28 -8.78
C PHE A 181 -11.73 -5.65 -8.44
N CYS A 182 -12.12 -5.52 -7.16
CA CYS A 182 -13.40 -5.98 -6.58
C CYS A 182 -13.61 -7.51 -6.52
N GLY A 183 -12.82 -8.30 -7.25
CA GLY A 183 -12.89 -9.76 -7.22
C GLY A 183 -11.79 -10.40 -6.37
N SER A 184 -10.62 -9.80 -6.31
CA SER A 184 -9.48 -10.37 -5.60
C SER A 184 -8.70 -9.36 -4.81
N PHE A 185 -8.71 -8.09 -5.21
CA PHE A 185 -8.08 -7.03 -4.45
C PHE A 185 -8.85 -5.70 -4.52
N CYS A 186 -8.56 -4.80 -3.58
CA CYS A 186 -9.04 -3.42 -3.54
C CYS A 186 -7.94 -2.41 -3.91
N GLY A 187 -6.68 -2.82 -3.74
CA GLY A 187 -5.49 -2.09 -4.09
C GLY A 187 -4.29 -3.03 -4.17
N TYR A 188 -3.15 -2.49 -4.59
CA TYR A 188 -1.85 -3.12 -4.42
C TYR A 188 -0.75 -2.06 -4.48
N HIS A 189 0.45 -2.40 -4.00
CA HIS A 189 1.65 -1.61 -4.20
C HIS A 189 2.76 -2.45 -4.85
N ASN A 190 3.68 -1.77 -5.54
CA ASN A 190 4.89 -2.38 -6.10
C ASN A 190 5.99 -1.32 -6.31
N PRO A 191 7.27 -1.74 -6.28
CA PRO A 191 8.37 -0.98 -6.85
C PRO A 191 8.42 -1.16 -8.38
N SER A 192 8.77 -0.12 -9.11
CA SER A 192 9.10 -0.21 -10.54
C SER A 192 10.33 0.61 -10.90
N THR A 193 11.24 -0.03 -11.63
CA THR A 193 12.41 0.60 -12.26
C THR A 193 12.15 0.96 -13.73
N THR A 194 10.95 0.67 -14.25
CA THR A 194 10.60 0.85 -15.66
C THR A 194 9.73 2.07 -15.92
N ILE A 195 9.10 2.65 -14.88
CA ILE A 195 8.32 3.91 -14.97
C ILE A 195 9.20 5.05 -15.48
N ILE A 196 10.42 5.16 -14.94
CA ILE A 196 11.42 6.15 -15.33
C ILE A 196 12.83 5.61 -15.05
N SER A 197 13.71 5.73 -16.04
CA SER A 197 15.07 5.18 -15.96
C SER A 197 15.88 5.84 -14.84
N GLY A 198 16.64 5.02 -14.09
CA GLY A 198 17.53 5.48 -13.02
C GLY A 198 16.87 5.66 -11.66
N HIS A 199 15.56 5.44 -11.55
CA HIS A 199 14.81 5.57 -10.31
C HIS A 199 14.04 4.28 -9.99
N THR A 200 13.73 4.07 -8.71
CA THR A 200 12.81 3.02 -8.27
C THR A 200 11.58 3.68 -7.67
N ILE A 201 10.53 3.78 -8.48
CA ILE A 201 9.26 4.40 -8.13
C ILE A 201 8.41 3.40 -7.36
N LYS A 202 7.97 3.77 -6.16
CA LYS A 202 7.02 3.00 -5.37
C LYS A 202 5.65 3.49 -5.75
N TYR A 203 4.82 2.60 -6.28
CA TYR A 203 3.50 2.96 -6.72
C TYR A 203 2.44 2.04 -6.18
N SER A 204 1.22 2.56 -6.14
CA SER A 204 0.05 1.80 -5.74
C SER A 204 -1.12 2.06 -6.67
N PHE A 205 -1.90 1.02 -6.92
CA PHE A 205 -3.26 1.13 -7.43
C PHE A 205 -4.22 1.13 -6.25
N VAL A 206 -5.20 2.04 -6.26
CA VAL A 206 -6.31 2.06 -5.30
C VAL A 206 -7.61 2.21 -6.07
N GLY A 207 -8.37 1.12 -6.15
CA GLY A 207 -9.67 1.13 -6.81
C GLY A 207 -10.74 1.74 -5.89
N SER A 208 -11.65 2.55 -6.44
CA SER A 208 -12.71 3.16 -5.63
C SER A 208 -13.66 2.12 -5.03
N PRO A 209 -13.76 2.00 -3.69
CA PRO A 209 -14.67 1.04 -3.07
C PRO A 209 -16.15 1.26 -3.38
N ALA A 210 -16.55 2.43 -3.89
CA ALA A 210 -17.89 2.66 -4.39
C ALA A 210 -18.28 1.73 -5.57
N ALA A 211 -17.31 1.14 -6.29
CA ALA A 211 -17.55 0.13 -7.32
C ALA A 211 -18.03 -1.21 -6.72
N CYS A 212 -17.61 -1.53 -5.50
CA CYS A 212 -17.91 -2.77 -4.81
C CYS A 212 -17.87 -2.60 -3.28
N PRO A 213 -18.81 -1.85 -2.69
CA PRO A 213 -18.73 -1.48 -1.26
C PRO A 213 -18.71 -2.69 -0.33
N SER A 214 -19.47 -3.74 -0.67
CA SER A 214 -19.52 -4.98 0.11
C SER A 214 -18.23 -5.82 0.07
N ALA A 215 -17.25 -5.44 -0.74
CA ALA A 215 -15.97 -6.12 -0.87
C ALA A 215 -14.78 -5.24 -0.45
N CYS A 216 -14.86 -3.92 -0.65
CA CYS A 216 -13.71 -3.03 -0.46
C CYS A 216 -13.94 -1.87 0.52
N ASP A 217 -15.11 -1.78 1.15
CA ASP A 217 -15.38 -0.74 2.15
C ASP A 217 -15.60 -1.35 3.54
N GLY A 218 -14.74 -0.98 4.49
CA GLY A 218 -14.76 -1.54 5.84
C GLY A 218 -16.05 -1.26 6.60
N ASN A 219 -16.68 -0.10 6.41
CA ASN A 219 -17.94 0.22 7.06
C ASN A 219 -19.08 -0.65 6.51
N ILE A 220 -19.20 -0.74 5.18
CA ILE A 220 -20.27 -1.50 4.53
C ILE A 220 -20.12 -3.00 4.78
N ILE A 221 -18.89 -3.54 4.76
CA ILE A 221 -18.60 -4.94 5.10
C ILE A 221 -19.09 -5.27 6.53
N ASN A 222 -18.95 -4.33 7.46
CA ASN A 222 -19.32 -4.52 8.87
C ASN A 222 -20.76 -4.09 9.19
N GLY A 223 -21.58 -3.76 8.18
CA GLY A 223 -23.02 -3.59 8.31
C GLY A 223 -23.50 -2.15 8.44
N ASP A 224 -22.63 -1.15 8.31
CA ASP A 224 -23.09 0.23 8.16
C ASP A 224 -23.76 0.44 6.80
N SER A 225 -24.72 1.36 6.74
CA SER A 225 -25.37 1.76 5.49
C SER A 225 -24.61 2.87 4.74
N THR A 226 -23.60 3.47 5.35
CA THR A 226 -22.82 4.60 4.80
C THR A 226 -21.47 4.68 5.50
N THR A 227 -20.61 5.59 5.05
CA THR A 227 -19.30 5.86 5.64
C THR A 227 -19.30 7.20 6.39
N PRO A 228 -18.30 7.49 7.23
CA PRO A 228 -18.36 8.66 8.11
C PRO A 228 -18.47 10.02 7.41
N ASN A 229 -17.92 10.16 6.20
CA ASN A 229 -18.05 11.38 5.40
C ASN A 229 -19.17 11.29 4.34
N GLY A 230 -19.93 10.17 4.32
CA GLY A 230 -21.00 9.92 3.37
C GLY A 230 -20.50 9.64 1.94
N ASP A 231 -19.20 9.39 1.78
CA ASP A 231 -18.56 9.12 0.50
C ASP A 231 -17.81 7.79 0.57
N VAL A 232 -18.49 6.71 0.16
CA VAL A 232 -17.95 5.35 0.16
C VAL A 232 -16.68 5.23 -0.69
N GLY A 233 -16.59 6.00 -1.77
CA GLY A 233 -15.45 5.97 -2.66
C GLY A 233 -14.21 6.57 -2.01
N ALA A 234 -14.34 7.73 -1.39
CA ALA A 234 -13.22 8.41 -0.74
C ALA A 234 -12.84 7.76 0.61
N ASP A 235 -13.81 7.45 1.45
CA ASP A 235 -13.58 6.90 2.80
C ASP A 235 -12.94 5.50 2.73
N GLY A 236 -13.50 4.64 1.88
CA GLY A 236 -12.92 3.31 1.66
C GLY A 236 -11.54 3.38 1.01
N ALA A 237 -11.34 4.29 0.04
CA ALA A 237 -10.03 4.45 -0.62
C ALA A 237 -8.95 4.85 0.38
N ILE A 238 -9.26 5.67 1.39
CA ILE A 238 -8.30 6.02 2.43
C ILE A 238 -7.84 4.79 3.23
N ASN A 239 -8.73 3.86 3.57
CA ASN A 239 -8.35 2.63 4.27
C ASN A 239 -7.36 1.80 3.43
N VAL A 240 -7.65 1.65 2.13
CA VAL A 240 -6.75 0.96 1.19
C VAL A 240 -5.43 1.72 1.06
N MET A 241 -5.45 3.05 0.87
CA MET A 241 -4.22 3.86 0.79
C MET A 241 -3.34 3.73 2.02
N PHE A 242 -3.91 3.70 3.23
CA PHE A 242 -3.12 3.54 4.44
C PHE A 242 -2.45 2.16 4.52
N HIS A 243 -3.15 1.10 4.10
CA HIS A 243 -2.58 -0.23 3.97
C HIS A 243 -1.39 -0.20 3.01
N GLU A 244 -1.61 0.23 1.76
CA GLU A 244 -0.57 0.24 0.72
C GLU A 244 0.63 1.13 1.11
N LEU A 245 0.36 2.29 1.74
CA LEU A 245 1.43 3.16 2.22
C LEU A 245 2.25 2.49 3.32
N SER A 246 1.60 1.78 4.24
CA SER A 246 2.28 1.14 5.36
C SER A 246 3.23 0.06 4.89
N GLU A 247 2.82 -0.71 3.88
CA GLU A 247 3.66 -1.73 3.24
C GLU A 247 4.75 -1.09 2.38
N THR A 248 4.42 -0.04 1.62
CA THR A 248 5.41 0.71 0.83
C THR A 248 6.55 1.26 1.69
N VAL A 249 6.28 1.77 2.90
CA VAL A 249 7.32 2.40 3.72
C VAL A 249 8.13 1.40 4.55
N SER A 250 7.54 0.28 4.94
CA SER A 250 8.25 -0.82 5.62
C SER A 250 8.94 -1.77 4.66
N ASP A 251 8.47 -1.88 3.41
CA ASP A 251 9.07 -2.73 2.38
C ASP A 251 9.08 -2.11 0.97
N PRO A 252 9.78 -0.97 0.77
CA PRO A 252 9.77 -0.19 -0.47
C PRO A 252 10.29 -0.91 -1.72
N VAL A 253 10.95 -2.06 -1.58
CA VAL A 253 11.51 -2.83 -2.69
C VAL A 253 11.27 -4.34 -2.54
N ILE A 254 10.33 -4.75 -1.67
CA ILE A 254 9.90 -6.15 -1.47
C ILE A 254 11.06 -7.07 -1.05
N THR A 255 11.85 -6.62 -0.07
CA THR A 255 12.96 -7.36 0.54
C THR A 255 13.14 -7.11 2.04
N ALA A 256 12.28 -6.31 2.68
CA ALA A 256 12.41 -5.86 4.06
C ALA A 256 11.43 -6.58 4.99
N TRP A 257 10.26 -6.02 5.31
CA TRP A 257 9.35 -6.59 6.31
C TRP A 257 8.17 -7.32 5.69
N GLY A 258 8.06 -8.64 5.90
CA GLY A 258 6.94 -9.47 5.44
C GLY A 258 6.93 -10.87 6.05
N GLU A 259 6.05 -11.75 5.60
CA GLU A 259 6.06 -13.18 5.90
C GLU A 259 5.47 -13.95 4.71
N ASP A 260 6.24 -14.83 4.05
CA ASP A 260 5.86 -15.76 2.96
C ASP A 260 4.90 -15.22 1.86
N GLU A 261 3.65 -14.91 2.20
CA GLU A 261 2.58 -14.37 1.33
C GLU A 261 1.82 -13.16 1.92
N SER A 262 2.33 -12.51 2.97
CA SER A 262 1.64 -11.44 3.70
C SER A 262 2.59 -10.34 4.19
N GLU A 263 2.19 -9.08 4.04
CA GLU A 263 2.92 -7.92 4.55
C GLU A 263 2.24 -7.34 5.81
N ASN A 264 2.71 -6.19 6.30
CA ASN A 264 2.21 -5.55 7.52
C ASN A 264 0.79 -4.99 7.42
N GLY A 265 0.37 -4.53 6.24
CA GLY A 265 -1.01 -4.11 6.02
C GLY A 265 -1.96 -5.31 6.05
N ASP A 266 -1.54 -6.45 5.51
CA ASP A 266 -2.34 -7.67 5.42
C ASP A 266 -2.78 -8.26 6.76
N GLN A 267 -1.94 -8.18 7.80
CA GLN A 267 -2.18 -8.89 9.07
C GLN A 267 -3.46 -8.48 9.80
N CYS A 268 -3.98 -7.29 9.52
CA CYS A 268 -5.28 -6.85 10.00
C CYS A 268 -6.18 -6.39 8.87
N ASN A 269 -5.92 -6.76 7.62
CA ASN A 269 -6.72 -6.26 6.51
C ASN A 269 -8.22 -6.53 6.72
N PHE A 270 -9.02 -5.46 6.66
CA PHE A 270 -10.45 -5.44 6.99
C PHE A 270 -10.87 -5.99 8.37
N ASN A 271 -9.94 -6.12 9.32
CA ASN A 271 -10.20 -6.50 10.71
C ASN A 271 -10.14 -5.28 11.64
N PHE A 272 -11.30 -4.68 11.89
CA PHE A 272 -11.42 -3.45 12.69
C PHE A 272 -11.64 -3.70 14.19
N GLY A 273 -11.36 -4.92 14.67
CA GLY A 273 -11.60 -5.31 16.05
C GLY A 273 -13.09 -5.40 16.38
N THR A 274 -13.49 -4.95 17.58
CA THR A 274 -14.90 -4.94 18.00
C THR A 274 -15.64 -3.75 17.38
N PHE A 275 -15.97 -3.88 16.10
CA PHE A 275 -16.61 -2.83 15.29
C PHE A 275 -17.82 -2.18 15.95
N SER A 276 -18.71 -2.96 16.57
CA SER A 276 -19.92 -2.47 17.26
C SER A 276 -19.65 -1.61 18.50
N SER A 277 -18.40 -1.53 18.96
CA SER A 277 -17.99 -0.66 20.07
C SER A 277 -17.33 0.64 19.61
N LEU A 278 -17.10 0.80 18.31
CA LEU A 278 -16.51 2.00 17.75
C LEU A 278 -17.47 3.19 17.87
N PRO A 279 -16.95 4.42 18.02
CA PRO A 279 -17.78 5.61 17.96
C PRO A 279 -18.46 5.73 16.58
N GLN A 280 -19.62 6.39 16.57
CA GLN A 280 -20.40 6.64 15.36
C GLN A 280 -20.42 8.13 15.03
N ALA A 281 -20.32 8.45 13.74
CA ALA A 281 -20.54 9.78 13.21
C ALA A 281 -22.03 10.16 13.27
N GLY A 282 -22.36 11.42 13.00
CA GLY A 282 -23.76 11.90 13.07
C GLY A 282 -24.73 11.20 12.10
N ASN A 283 -24.20 10.52 11.07
CA ASN A 283 -24.96 9.71 10.11
C ASN A 283 -25.05 8.22 10.50
N GLY A 284 -24.51 7.83 11.65
CA GLY A 284 -24.54 6.46 12.17
C GLY A 284 -23.37 5.57 11.73
N ALA A 285 -22.48 6.04 10.84
CA ALA A 285 -21.32 5.26 10.41
C ALA A 285 -20.23 5.20 11.50
N HIS A 286 -19.65 4.02 11.71
CA HIS A 286 -18.58 3.79 12.67
C HIS A 286 -17.23 4.34 12.20
N TYR A 287 -16.37 4.68 13.14
CA TYR A 287 -15.02 5.16 12.84
C TYR A 287 -14.05 4.88 13.98
N ASN A 288 -12.75 4.95 13.69
CA ASN A 288 -11.73 4.82 14.72
C ASN A 288 -10.59 5.85 14.62
N VAL A 289 -10.57 6.67 13.56
CA VAL A 289 -9.62 7.77 13.42
C VAL A 289 -10.35 9.06 13.09
N THR A 290 -9.81 10.18 13.59
CA THR A 290 -10.32 11.53 13.34
C THR A 290 -9.16 12.46 13.00
N PHE A 291 -9.21 13.08 11.82
CA PHE A 291 -8.28 14.12 11.39
C PHE A 291 -8.99 15.46 11.29
N CYS A 292 -8.59 16.44 12.08
CA CYS A 292 -9.21 17.77 12.07
C CYS A 292 -8.37 18.78 11.29
N SER A 293 -8.94 19.38 10.24
CA SER A 293 -8.42 20.61 9.65
C SER A 293 -8.87 21.84 10.46
N ARG A 294 -7.94 22.77 10.73
CA ARG A 294 -8.26 24.15 11.14
C ARG A 294 -8.05 25.08 9.95
N THR A 295 -9.10 25.32 9.16
CA THR A 295 -9.15 26.50 8.29
C THR A 295 -10.46 27.25 8.50
N SER A 296 -10.33 28.51 8.95
CA SER A 296 -11.38 29.54 9.07
C SER A 296 -12.82 29.04 9.33
N ARG A 297 -13.18 28.96 10.61
CA ARG A 297 -14.54 28.90 11.19
C ARG A 297 -15.37 27.61 11.02
N ASN A 298 -14.93 26.61 10.25
CA ASN A 298 -15.58 25.28 10.23
C ASN A 298 -14.54 24.17 10.46
N VAL A 299 -14.80 23.27 11.43
CA VAL A 299 -14.02 22.05 11.64
C VAL A 299 -14.76 20.93 10.89
N PHE A 300 -14.18 20.41 9.82
CA PHE A 300 -14.64 19.17 9.20
C PHE A 300 -13.64 18.08 9.56
N PRO A 301 -13.95 17.20 10.53
CA PRO A 301 -13.11 16.05 10.79
C PRO A 301 -13.22 15.07 9.62
N VAL A 302 -12.09 14.63 9.03
CA VAL A 302 -12.08 13.38 8.28
C VAL A 302 -12.13 12.27 9.31
N VAL A 303 -13.29 11.65 9.36
CA VAL A 303 -13.56 10.52 10.23
C VAL A 303 -13.44 9.27 9.38
N MET A 304 -12.69 8.26 9.82
CA MET A 304 -12.43 7.08 8.99
C MET A 304 -12.22 5.83 9.83
N LEU A 305 -12.30 4.69 9.14
CA LEU A 305 -12.12 3.36 9.68
C LEU A 305 -10.86 2.73 9.09
N THR A 306 -9.86 2.42 9.92
CA THR A 306 -8.65 1.69 9.49
C THR A 306 -8.38 0.47 10.35
N ALA A 307 -8.03 -0.64 9.71
CA ALA A 307 -7.61 -1.85 10.40
C ALA A 307 -6.09 -1.90 10.49
N ILE A 308 -5.52 -2.26 11.64
CA ILE A 308 -4.07 -2.21 11.85
C ILE A 308 -3.58 -3.33 12.76
N SER A 309 -2.53 -4.02 12.32
CA SER A 309 -1.77 -5.01 13.09
C SER A 309 -0.43 -4.38 13.48
N ILE A 310 -0.04 -4.51 14.75
CA ILE A 310 1.30 -4.10 15.21
C ILE A 310 2.01 -5.32 15.77
N VAL A 311 3.08 -5.74 15.10
CA VAL A 311 4.04 -6.69 15.68
C VAL A 311 4.95 -5.90 16.60
N ARG A 312 4.64 -5.92 17.90
CA ARG A 312 5.55 -5.44 18.94
C ARG A 312 6.67 -6.47 19.09
N LEU A 313 7.66 -6.42 18.20
CA LEU A 313 8.82 -7.29 18.27
C LEU A 313 9.73 -6.82 19.41
N LEU A 314 9.72 -7.61 20.50
CA LEU A 314 10.60 -7.47 21.65
C LEU A 314 12.07 -7.52 21.20
N THR A 315 12.74 -6.37 21.14
CA THR A 315 14.20 -6.34 21.21
C THR A 315 14.66 -6.46 22.66
N HIS A 316 14.39 -7.62 23.28
CA HIS A 316 15.19 -8.08 24.41
C HIS A 316 16.21 -9.10 23.87
N ASN A 317 17.38 -8.61 23.40
CA ASN A 317 18.71 -9.22 23.55
C ASN A 317 19.76 -8.76 22.53
N SER A 318 20.17 -7.48 22.55
CA SER A 318 21.47 -7.09 21.95
C SER A 318 22.10 -5.84 22.56
N ARG A 319 21.85 -5.57 23.84
CA ARG A 319 22.69 -4.67 24.64
C ARG A 319 23.38 -5.39 25.80
N GLU A 320 24.04 -6.51 25.52
CA GLU A 320 25.25 -6.83 26.26
C GLU A 320 26.43 -6.16 25.56
N ARG A 321 26.67 -4.90 25.95
CA ARG A 321 28.01 -4.34 25.87
C ARG A 321 28.90 -5.23 26.74
N SER A 322 29.85 -5.93 26.12
CA SER A 322 31.10 -6.21 26.81
C SER A 322 31.82 -4.88 27.03
N PRO A 323 32.26 -4.60 28.26
CA PRO A 323 33.62 -4.14 28.42
C PRO A 323 34.36 -5.08 29.38
N SER A 324 35.50 -5.52 28.89
CA SER A 324 36.64 -6.00 29.65
C SER A 324 36.85 -5.25 30.97
N GLY A 325 37.05 -6.02 32.04
CA GLY A 325 38.14 -5.76 32.99
C GLY A 325 37.81 -4.97 34.26
N HIS A 326 38.16 -5.61 35.39
CA HIS A 326 38.59 -5.06 36.68
C HIS A 326 37.57 -4.65 37.75
N GLU A 327 37.65 -5.44 38.83
CA GLU A 327 37.64 -5.07 40.26
C GLU A 327 36.42 -4.36 40.88
N GLY A 328 35.66 -5.14 41.64
CA GLY A 328 35.51 -4.97 43.09
C GLY A 328 34.93 -3.66 43.62
N ALA A 329 33.73 -3.72 44.20
CA ALA A 329 33.51 -3.46 45.64
C ALA A 329 32.02 -3.56 46.02
N ARG A 330 31.83 -3.93 47.28
CA ARG A 330 30.58 -4.15 48.02
C ARG A 330 29.82 -2.87 48.37
N LEU A 331 28.49 -3.06 48.53
CA LEU A 331 27.59 -2.55 49.57
C LEU A 331 27.62 -1.05 49.93
N SER A 332 26.51 -0.36 49.66
CA SER A 332 25.53 0.09 50.67
C SER A 332 24.22 0.49 49.99
#